data_AF-A0A3N6NXA5-F1
#
_entry.id   AF-A0A3N6NXA5-F1
#
_cell.length_a   1.000
_cell.length_b   1.000
_cell.length_c   1.000
_cell.angle_alpha   90.00
_cell.angle_beta   90.00
_cell.angle_gamma   90.00
#
_symmetry.space_group_name_H-M   'P 1'
#
loop_
_entity.id
_entity.type
_entity.pdbx_description
1 polymer ?
#
loop_
_entity_poly.entity_id
_entity_poly.type
_entity_poly.pdbx_seq_one_letter_code
_entity_poly.pdbx_strand_id
1 'polypeptide(L)'
;RCGIPFSIQLDTLQAGQTYSLPVILGNQDYPAEDVYGLAFQLTYDPSLVVPGSVHFSVEGSWLGAGGQNLLLMQREFADAGRLAIESLVLTEIM
;
A
#
# COMPACT_ATOMS: atom_id res chain seq x y z
N ARG A 1 -3.39 17.51 13.69
CA ARG A 1 -2.17 16.83 14.19
C ARG A 1 -1.13 16.94 13.09
N CYS A 2 0.11 17.35 13.41
CA CYS A 2 1.20 17.46 12.45
C CYS A 2 1.69 16.04 12.11
N GLY A 3 1.66 15.67 10.84
CA GLY A 3 2.08 14.38 10.33
C GLY A 3 1.92 14.35 8.81
N ILE A 4 2.72 13.51 8.14
CA ILE A 4 2.61 13.31 6.69
C ILE A 4 1.26 12.64 6.40
N PRO A 5 0.41 13.22 5.53
CA PRO A 5 -0.85 12.60 5.14
C PRO A 5 -0.63 11.20 4.57
N PHE A 6 -1.44 10.23 5.01
CA PHE A 6 -1.46 8.88 4.45
C PHE A 6 -2.91 8.48 4.21
N SER A 7 -3.27 8.22 2.97
CA SER A 7 -4.65 7.98 2.58
C SER A 7 -4.78 7.00 1.42
N ILE A 8 -5.97 6.43 1.29
CA ILE A 8 -6.37 5.63 0.13
C ILE A 8 -7.38 6.47 -0.64
N GLN A 9 -7.18 6.61 -1.94
CA GLN A 9 -8.18 7.27 -2.78
C GLN A 9 -9.27 6.25 -3.11
N LEU A 10 -10.46 6.48 -2.57
CA LEU A 10 -11.64 5.67 -2.82
C LEU A 10 -12.42 6.23 -4.00
N ASP A 11 -13.02 5.33 -4.77
CA ASP A 11 -14.01 5.65 -5.80
C ASP A 11 -15.25 4.75 -5.62
N THR A 12 -16.27 4.96 -6.43
CA THR A 12 -17.49 4.16 -6.46
C THR A 12 -17.16 2.76 -6.98
N LEU A 13 -17.26 1.76 -6.10
CA LEU A 13 -16.99 0.36 -6.42
C LEU A 13 -18.29 -0.35 -6.82
N GLN A 14 -18.22 -1.14 -7.89
CA GLN A 14 -19.29 -2.00 -8.38
C GLN A 14 -18.95 -3.46 -8.08
N ALA A 15 -19.94 -4.23 -7.64
CA ALA A 15 -19.76 -5.65 -7.36
C ALA A 15 -19.32 -6.42 -8.62
N GLY A 16 -18.43 -7.39 -8.42
CA GLY A 16 -17.94 -8.27 -9.48
C GLY A 16 -16.75 -7.74 -10.30
N GLN A 17 -16.28 -6.52 -10.03
CA GLN A 17 -15.13 -5.92 -10.71
C GLN A 17 -13.89 -5.92 -9.81
N THR A 18 -12.71 -5.96 -10.45
CA THR A 18 -11.42 -5.77 -9.78
C THR A 18 -11.02 -4.30 -9.82
N TYR A 19 -10.53 -3.77 -8.69
CA TYR A 19 -10.12 -2.38 -8.56
C TYR A 19 -8.68 -2.28 -8.07
N SER A 20 -7.97 -1.25 -8.56
CA SER A 20 -6.69 -0.81 -8.03
C SER A 20 -6.88 0.54 -7.35
N LEU A 21 -6.75 0.57 -6.03
CA LEU A 21 -6.91 1.79 -5.23
C LEU A 21 -5.53 2.38 -4.94
N PRO A 22 -5.26 3.64 -5.34
CA PRO A 22 -3.97 4.23 -5.09
C PRO A 22 -3.83 4.61 -3.61
N VAL A 23 -2.68 4.28 -3.05
CA VAL A 23 -2.26 4.70 -1.70
C VAL A 23 -1.35 5.90 -1.84
N ILE A 24 -1.71 7.01 -1.20
CA ILE A 24 -1.02 8.29 -1.27
C ILE A 24 -0.34 8.58 0.05
N LEU A 25 0.94 8.97 -0.02
CA LEU A 25 1.73 9.43 1.11
C LEU A 25 2.26 10.84 0.82
N GLY A 26 1.94 11.78 1.69
CA GLY A 26 2.28 13.19 1.55
C GLY A 26 1.37 13.96 0.61
N ASN A 27 1.57 15.28 0.58
CA ASN A 27 1.01 16.18 -0.42
C ASN A 27 1.96 17.37 -0.62
N GLN A 28 1.57 18.38 -1.40
CA GLN A 28 2.43 19.54 -1.67
C GLN A 28 2.76 20.37 -0.43
N ASP A 29 1.83 20.46 0.53
CA ASP A 29 2.03 21.22 1.77
C ASP A 29 2.84 20.44 2.83
N TYR A 30 2.75 19.11 2.77
CA TYR A 30 3.37 18.17 3.69
C TYR A 30 3.99 16.99 2.90
N PRO A 31 5.13 17.21 2.23
CA PRO A 31 5.79 16.17 1.45
C PRO A 31 6.31 15.06 2.35
N ALA A 32 6.36 13.85 1.80
CA ALA A 32 6.98 12.71 2.45
C ALA A 32 8.44 12.63 2.01
N GLU A 33 9.35 13.10 2.86
CA GLU A 33 10.79 13.14 2.60
C GLU A 33 11.50 12.02 3.35
N ASP A 34 12.64 11.57 2.82
CA ASP A 34 13.51 10.54 3.42
C ASP A 34 12.77 9.27 3.88
N VAL A 35 11.82 8.81 3.05
CA VAL A 35 11.04 7.60 3.34
C VAL A 35 11.76 6.37 2.81
N TYR A 36 12.32 5.58 3.72
CA TYR A 36 13.05 4.35 3.39
C TYR A 36 12.19 3.09 3.43
N GLY A 37 10.92 3.18 3.82
CA GLY A 37 10.05 2.03 3.96
C GLY A 37 8.71 2.38 4.57
N LEU A 38 7.75 1.49 4.43
CA LEU A 38 6.41 1.65 4.95
C LEU A 38 5.91 0.34 5.57
N ALA A 39 5.29 0.46 6.72
CA ALA A 39 4.64 -0.63 7.44
C ALA A 39 3.20 -0.21 7.73
N PHE A 40 2.23 -0.88 7.14
CA PHE A 40 0.82 -0.57 7.37
C PHE A 40 -0.09 -1.78 7.15
N GLN A 41 -1.33 -1.61 7.58
CA GLN A 41 -2.35 -2.62 7.46
C GLN A 41 -3.57 -2.04 6.75
N LEU A 42 -4.07 -2.75 5.74
CA LEU A 42 -5.36 -2.49 5.13
C LEU A 42 -6.41 -3.41 5.79
N THR A 43 -7.54 -2.83 6.16
CA THR A 43 -8.72 -3.57 6.65
C THR A 43 -9.88 -3.38 5.68
N TYR A 44 -10.61 -4.45 5.40
CA TYR A 44 -11.77 -4.48 4.50
C TYR A 44 -12.84 -5.43 5.05
N ASP A 45 -14.06 -5.35 4.52
CA ASP A 45 -15.12 -6.29 4.84
C ASP A 45 -14.94 -7.59 4.02
N PRO A 46 -14.63 -8.73 4.66
CA PRO A 46 -14.40 -9.99 3.95
C PRO A 46 -15.67 -10.56 3.29
N SER A 47 -16.86 -10.07 3.65
CA SER A 47 -18.11 -10.48 2.99
C SER A 47 -18.30 -9.84 1.61
N LEU A 48 -17.55 -8.77 1.31
CA LEU A 48 -17.67 -8.00 0.06
C LEU A 48 -16.51 -8.23 -0.91
N VAL A 49 -15.44 -8.91 -0.48
CA VAL A 49 -14.20 -9.09 -1.24
C VAL A 49 -13.90 -10.57 -1.41
N VAL A 50 -13.42 -10.97 -2.59
CA VAL A 50 -13.06 -12.37 -2.86
C VAL A 50 -11.82 -12.76 -2.01
N PRO A 51 -11.87 -13.84 -1.23
CA PRO A 51 -10.72 -14.29 -0.44
C PRO A 51 -9.51 -14.58 -1.33
N GLY A 52 -8.33 -14.08 -0.98
CA GLY A 52 -7.11 -14.33 -1.76
C GLY A 52 -6.88 -13.33 -2.90
N SER A 53 -7.78 -12.37 -3.11
CA SER A 53 -7.67 -11.43 -4.24
C SER A 53 -6.97 -10.12 -3.88
N VAL A 54 -6.78 -9.82 -2.59
CA VAL A 54 -6.26 -8.53 -2.13
C VAL A 54 -4.74 -8.57 -2.09
N HIS A 55 -4.11 -7.70 -2.88
CA HIS A 55 -2.66 -7.57 -2.91
C HIS A 55 -2.26 -6.09 -3.05
N PHE A 56 -1.07 -5.79 -2.54
CA PHE A 56 -0.43 -4.49 -2.70
C PHE A 56 0.62 -4.56 -3.81
N SER A 57 0.58 -3.59 -4.72
CA SER A 57 1.57 -3.42 -5.77
C SER A 57 2.30 -2.10 -5.58
N VAL A 58 3.58 -2.11 -5.95
CA VAL A 58 4.51 -0.97 -5.93
C VAL A 58 4.92 -0.57 -7.34
N GLU A 59 4.33 -1.19 -8.36
CA GLU A 59 4.59 -0.86 -9.75
C GLU A 59 4.21 0.59 -10.04
N GLY A 60 5.14 1.37 -10.60
CA GLY A 60 4.97 2.80 -10.84
C GLY A 60 4.98 3.68 -9.58
N SER A 61 5.32 3.12 -8.41
CA SER A 61 5.47 3.88 -7.16
C SER A 61 6.88 4.47 -7.02
N TRP A 62 6.99 5.51 -6.21
CA TRP A 62 8.26 6.10 -5.77
C TRP A 62 9.08 5.14 -4.87
N LEU A 63 8.45 4.11 -4.29
CA LEU A 63 9.12 3.10 -3.45
C LEU A 63 10.15 2.26 -4.21
N GLY A 64 10.13 2.29 -5.55
CA GLY A 64 11.05 1.54 -6.39
C GLY A 64 10.46 0.24 -6.95
N ALA A 65 11.35 -0.64 -7.42
CA ALA A 65 10.99 -1.87 -8.09
C ALA A 65 11.34 -3.10 -7.24
N GLY A 66 10.35 -3.98 -7.07
CA GLY A 66 10.52 -5.24 -6.35
C GLY A 66 11.63 -6.10 -6.97
N GLY A 67 12.49 -6.66 -6.12
CA GLY A 67 13.62 -7.50 -6.56
C GLY A 67 14.82 -6.74 -7.10
N GLN A 68 14.80 -5.40 -7.09
CA GLN A 68 15.95 -4.55 -7.47
C GLN A 68 16.40 -3.72 -6.27
N ASN A 69 15.60 -2.71 -5.90
CA ASN A 69 15.90 -1.74 -4.86
C ASN A 69 14.79 -1.67 -3.80
N LEU A 70 13.97 -2.70 -3.70
CA LEU A 70 12.85 -2.77 -2.77
C LEU A 70 12.63 -4.20 -2.27
N LEU A 71 12.63 -4.35 -0.96
CA LEU A 71 12.13 -5.52 -0.28
C LEU A 71 10.66 -5.26 0.10
N LEU A 72 9.76 -6.09 -0.41
CA LEU A 72 8.33 -6.02 -0.12
C LEU A 72 7.85 -7.36 0.43
N MET A 73 7.26 -7.32 1.61
CA MET A 73 6.56 -8.45 2.21
C MET A 73 5.11 -8.07 2.41
N GLN A 74 4.21 -8.97 2.06
CA GLN A 74 2.80 -8.80 2.31
C GLN A 74 2.15 -10.11 2.70
N ARG A 75 1.11 -10.04 3.51
CA ARG A 75 0.33 -11.20 3.93
C ARG A 75 -1.14 -10.83 4.04
N GLU A 76 -1.95 -11.52 3.25
CA GLU A 76 -3.40 -11.47 3.39
C GLU A 76 -3.86 -12.45 4.48
N PHE A 77 -4.78 -11.97 5.31
CA PHE A 77 -5.58 -12.74 6.26
C PHE A 77 -7.04 -12.60 5.81
N ALA A 78 -7.41 -13.33 4.75
CA ALA A 78 -8.68 -13.15 4.05
C ALA A 78 -9.90 -13.29 4.98
N ASP A 79 -9.90 -14.31 5.84
CA ASP A 79 -10.98 -14.54 6.81
C ASP A 79 -11.15 -13.40 7.83
N ALA A 80 -10.08 -12.64 8.07
CA ALA A 80 -10.05 -11.51 8.99
C ALA A 80 -10.21 -10.15 8.29
N GLY A 81 -10.38 -10.13 6.95
CA GLY A 81 -10.49 -8.89 6.18
C GLY A 81 -9.27 -7.98 6.32
N ARG A 82 -8.07 -8.56 6.32
CA ARG A 82 -6.82 -7.84 6.62
C ARG A 82 -5.72 -8.15 5.61
N LEU A 83 -5.02 -7.12 5.14
CA LEU A 83 -3.75 -7.24 4.44
C LEU A 83 -2.67 -6.50 5.26
N ALA A 84 -1.60 -7.20 5.64
CA ALA A 84 -0.41 -6.58 6.24
C ALA A 84 0.64 -6.34 5.16
N ILE A 85 1.24 -5.16 5.14
CA ILE A 85 2.24 -4.71 4.16
C ILE A 85 3.45 -4.17 4.90
N GLU A 86 4.63 -4.64 4.50
CA GLU A 86 5.92 -4.21 5.02
C GLU A 86 6.87 -3.98 3.84
N SER A 87 7.41 -2.78 3.69
CA SER A 87 8.34 -2.43 2.63
C SER A 87 9.60 -1.75 3.15
N LEU A 88 10.73 -2.02 2.49
CA LEU A 88 12.03 -1.43 2.78
C LEU A 88 12.76 -1.16 1.45
N VAL A 89 13.07 0.10 1.21
CA VAL A 89 13.84 0.56 0.05
C VAL A 89 15.31 0.27 0.31
N LEU A 90 15.92 -0.48 -0.61
CA LEU A 90 17.32 -0.85 -0.62
C LEU A 90 18.06 0.13 -1.54
N THR A 91 18.29 1.35 -1.07
CA THR A 91 19.17 2.30 -1.77
C THR A 91 20.57 2.19 -1.16
N GLU A 92 21.60 2.00 -1.98
CA GLU A 92 22.99 2.05 -1.51
C GLU A 92 23.26 3.44 -0.91
N ILE A 93 23.72 3.45 0.35
CA ILE A 93 24.27 4.63 0.99
C ILE A 93 25.55 4.96 0.21
N MET A 94 25.50 5.96 -0.66
CA MET A 94 26.66 6.47 -1.40
C MET A 94 27.36 7.56 -0.60
#